data_AF-A0A820R719-F1
#
_entry.id   AF-A0A820R719-F1
#
_cell.length_a   1.000
_cell.length_b   1.000
_cell.length_c   1.000
_cell.angle_alpha   90.00
_cell.angle_beta   90.00
_cell.angle_gamma   90.00
#
_symmetry.space_group_name_H-M   'P 1'
#
loop_
_entity.id
_entity.type
_entity.pdbx_description
1 polymer ?
#
loop_
_entity_poly.entity_id
_entity_poly.type
_entity_poly.pdbx_seq_one_letter_code
_entity_poly.pdbx_strand_id
1 'polypeptide(L)'
;MVEQLRSHGVHVDVFNDTSSPVKPDAIFPNNWFSTHSDGTIILYPMLANNRRLERRKDLIETLTYTYQTTAIIDLSVYEQRNQYLEGTGSLVLDRINQIIYAVRSPRTNE
;
A
#
# COMPACT_ATOMS: atom_id res chain seq x y z
N MET A 1 -19.25 -2.91 -5.14
CA MET A 1 -18.34 -2.40 -4.09
C MET A 1 -18.18 -0.88 -4.15
N VAL A 2 -17.55 -0.29 -5.18
CA VAL A 2 -17.33 1.18 -5.25
C VAL A 2 -18.62 1.99 -5.05
N GLU A 3 -19.67 1.70 -5.84
CA GLU A 3 -20.95 2.41 -5.72
C GLU A 3 -21.63 2.20 -4.37
N GLN A 4 -21.47 1.02 -3.75
CA GLN A 4 -21.99 0.77 -2.42
C GLN A 4 -21.26 1.59 -1.35
N LEU A 5 -19.93 1.75 -1.45
CA LEU A 5 -19.19 2.61 -0.53
C LEU A 5 -19.61 4.07 -0.68
N ARG A 6 -19.71 4.55 -1.92
CA ARG A 6 -20.17 5.91 -2.23
C ARG A 6 -21.57 6.17 -1.71
N SER A 7 -22.50 5.22 -1.86
CA SER A 7 -23.87 5.36 -1.36
C SER A 7 -23.96 5.46 0.16
N HIS A 8 -22.92 5.04 0.89
CA HIS A 8 -22.81 5.17 2.35
C HIS A 8 -21.96 6.38 2.78
N GLY A 9 -21.72 7.34 1.89
CA GLY A 9 -21.00 8.59 2.21
C GLY A 9 -19.48 8.45 2.27
N VAL A 10 -18.93 7.31 1.84
CA VAL A 10 -17.47 7.12 1.74
C VAL A 10 -16.97 7.76 0.44
N HIS A 11 -16.02 8.69 0.55
CA HIS A 11 -15.29 9.20 -0.61
C HIS A 11 -14.41 8.09 -1.19
N VAL A 12 -14.48 7.86 -2.50
CA VAL A 12 -13.74 6.80 -3.18
C VAL A 12 -13.05 7.33 -4.43
N ASP A 13 -11.72 7.45 -4.34
CA ASP A 13 -10.84 7.67 -5.48
C ASP A 13 -10.59 6.34 -6.21
N VAL A 14 -10.79 6.34 -7.53
CA VAL A 14 -10.58 5.16 -8.38
C VAL A 14 -9.43 5.44 -9.34
N PHE A 15 -8.40 4.60 -9.24
CA PHE A 15 -7.25 4.62 -10.15
C PHE A 15 -7.32 3.39 -11.04
N ASN A 16 -7.56 3.58 -12.33
CA ASN A 16 -7.58 2.48 -13.29
C ASN A 16 -6.17 1.95 -13.54
N ASP A 17 -5.99 0.63 -13.53
CA ASP A 17 -4.71 0.01 -13.85
C ASP A 17 -4.33 0.17 -15.33
N THR A 18 -3.05 -0.01 -15.65
CA THR A 18 -2.54 -0.03 -17.02
C THR A 18 -2.64 -1.43 -17.63
N SER A 19 -2.92 -1.52 -18.93
CA SER A 19 -2.98 -2.80 -19.66
C SER A 19 -1.61 -3.49 -19.80
N SER A 20 -0.51 -2.74 -19.68
CA SER A 20 0.86 -3.24 -19.73
C SER A 20 1.76 -2.50 -18.72
N PRO A 21 2.66 -3.21 -18.00
CA PRO A 21 2.71 -4.67 -17.90
C PRO A 21 1.45 -5.23 -17.20
N VAL A 22 1.16 -6.51 -17.44
CA VAL A 22 0.02 -7.19 -16.79
C VAL A 22 0.31 -7.35 -15.30
N LYS A 23 -0.58 -6.83 -14.46
CA LYS A 23 -0.47 -6.83 -12.99
C LYS A 23 -1.77 -7.37 -12.39
N PRO A 24 -1.95 -8.69 -12.34
CA PRO A 24 -3.24 -9.30 -11.99
C PRO A 24 -3.72 -8.90 -10.59
N ASP A 25 -2.80 -8.61 -9.68
CA ASP A 25 -3.09 -8.25 -8.28
C ASP A 25 -3.10 -6.74 -8.01
N ALA A 26 -3.01 -5.88 -9.05
CA ALA A 26 -3.01 -4.41 -8.90
C ALA A 26 -4.29 -3.85 -8.27
N ILE A 27 -5.37 -4.64 -8.24
CA ILE A 27 -6.61 -4.31 -7.52
C ILE A 27 -6.43 -4.28 -5.99
N PHE A 28 -5.30 -4.76 -5.46
CA PHE A 28 -4.94 -4.77 -4.04
C PHE A 28 -3.79 -3.79 -3.72
N PRO A 29 -4.03 -2.46 -3.83
CA PRO A 29 -3.00 -1.44 -3.57
C PRO A 29 -2.45 -1.47 -2.14
N ASN A 30 -3.27 -1.97 -1.22
CA ASN A 30 -3.01 -2.03 0.23
C ASN A 30 -1.84 -2.94 0.64
N ASN A 31 -1.26 -3.68 -0.31
CA ASN A 31 -0.07 -4.51 -0.05
C ASN A 31 1.24 -3.76 -0.25
N TRP A 32 1.29 -2.79 -1.17
CA TRP A 32 2.53 -2.08 -1.48
C TRP A 32 2.60 -0.68 -0.86
N PHE A 33 1.52 -0.15 -0.29
CA PHE A 33 1.58 1.06 0.54
C PHE A 33 0.47 1.16 1.60
N SER A 34 0.65 2.08 2.55
CA SER A 34 -0.37 2.57 3.49
C SER A 34 -0.31 4.08 3.63
N THR A 35 -1.43 4.68 4.09
CA THR A 35 -1.52 6.08 4.51
C THR A 35 -1.78 6.17 6.01
N HIS A 36 -1.37 7.29 6.60
CA HIS A 36 -1.43 7.55 8.04
C HIS A 36 -2.03 8.93 8.29
N SER A 37 -2.65 9.12 9.46
CA SER A 37 -3.39 10.34 9.80
C SER A 37 -2.53 11.60 9.94
N ASP A 38 -1.23 11.43 10.13
CA ASP A 38 -0.22 12.50 10.17
C ASP A 38 0.26 12.93 8.76
N GLY A 39 -0.33 12.34 7.71
CA GLY A 39 0.08 12.58 6.33
C GLY A 39 1.24 11.70 5.86
N THR A 40 1.68 10.72 6.65
CA THR A 40 2.75 9.80 6.23
C THR A 40 2.22 8.75 5.26
N ILE A 41 2.96 8.53 4.17
CA ILE A 41 2.81 7.38 3.27
C ILE A 41 3.98 6.42 3.51
N ILE A 42 3.70 5.12 3.64
CA ILE A 42 4.73 4.08 3.72
C ILE A 42 4.66 3.23 2.47
N LEU A 43 5.79 3.03 1.78
CA LEU A 43 5.92 2.09 0.67
C LEU A 43 6.55 0.79 1.17
N TYR A 44 5.95 -0.33 0.83
CA TYR A 44 6.28 -1.64 1.38
C TYR A 44 7.12 -2.51 0.43
N PRO A 45 8.08 -3.30 0.95
CA PRO A 45 8.84 -4.27 0.17
C PRO A 45 8.00 -5.52 -0.12
N MET A 46 7.96 -5.92 -1.39
CA MET A 46 7.14 -7.03 -1.89
C MET A 46 8.02 -8.24 -2.23
N LEU A 47 7.63 -9.43 -1.78
CA LEU A 47 8.37 -10.66 -2.05
C LEU A 47 8.39 -10.96 -3.55
N ALA A 48 7.20 -10.99 -4.15
CA ALA A 48 7.03 -11.38 -5.55
C ALA A 48 7.43 -10.25 -6.52
N ASN A 49 8.35 -10.54 -7.43
CA ASN A 49 8.91 -9.54 -8.36
C ASN A 49 7.85 -8.89 -9.26
N ASN A 50 6.86 -9.66 -9.73
CA ASN A 50 5.77 -9.13 -10.56
C ASN A 50 4.92 -8.12 -9.78
N ARG A 51 4.76 -8.29 -8.47
CA ARG A 51 3.99 -7.37 -7.63
C ARG A 51 4.70 -6.04 -7.36
N ARG A 52 6.02 -6.01 -7.48
CA ARG A 52 6.79 -4.74 -7.38
C ARG A 52 6.43 -3.77 -8.51
N LEU A 53 5.96 -4.28 -9.64
CA LEU A 53 5.47 -3.47 -10.77
C LEU A 53 4.11 -2.82 -10.48
N GLU A 54 3.39 -3.23 -9.43
CA GLU A 54 2.13 -2.60 -8.98
C GLU A 54 2.36 -1.24 -8.34
N ARG A 55 3.58 -0.94 -7.87
CA ARG A 55 3.91 0.36 -7.29
C ARG A 55 3.82 1.44 -8.35
N ARG A 56 2.92 2.39 -8.11
CA ARG A 56 2.56 3.46 -9.04
C ARG A 56 2.93 4.82 -8.52
N LYS A 57 3.93 5.44 -9.15
CA LYS A 57 4.42 6.77 -8.79
C LYS A 57 3.33 7.84 -8.96
N ASP A 58 2.55 7.75 -10.04
CA ASP A 58 1.46 8.68 -10.35
C ASP A 58 0.35 8.65 -9.29
N LEU A 59 0.07 7.48 -8.71
CA LEU A 59 -0.86 7.35 -7.58
C LEU A 59 -0.31 8.08 -6.36
N ILE A 60 0.96 7.87 -6.00
CA ILE A 60 1.59 8.54 -4.85
C ILE A 60 1.65 10.06 -5.04
N GLU A 61 1.96 10.53 -6.24
CA GLU A 61 1.96 11.97 -6.58
C GLU A 61 0.55 12.57 -6.42
N THR A 62 -0.48 11.87 -6.89
CA THR A 62 -1.88 12.30 -6.73
C THR A 62 -2.28 12.36 -5.26
N LEU A 63 -1.96 11.31 -4.47
CA LEU A 63 -2.25 11.32 -3.03
C LEU A 63 -1.50 12.44 -2.30
N THR A 64 -0.26 12.71 -2.71
CA THR A 64 0.57 13.78 -2.14
C THR A 64 -0.08 15.14 -2.33
N TYR A 65 -0.55 15.43 -3.56
CA TYR A 65 -1.19 16.69 -3.89
C TYR A 65 -2.58 16.84 -3.23
N THR A 66 -3.40 15.79 -3.28
CA THR A 66 -4.80 15.84 -2.80
C THR A 66 -4.90 15.85 -1.28
N TYR A 67 -4.04 15.10 -0.58
CA TYR A 67 -4.19 14.82 0.85
C TYR A 67 -3.07 15.41 1.72
N GLN A 68 -2.27 16.33 1.19
CA GLN A 68 -1.20 17.02 1.94
C GLN A 68 -0.24 16.04 2.63
N THR A 69 0.32 15.11 1.85
CA THR A 69 1.32 14.16 2.39
C THR A 69 2.51 14.91 2.97
N THR A 70 2.89 14.55 4.19
CA THR A 70 3.96 15.19 4.96
C THR A 70 5.29 14.45 4.84
N ALA A 71 5.23 13.13 4.65
CA ALA A 71 6.40 12.28 4.51
C ALA A 71 6.10 11.04 3.66
N ILE A 72 7.12 10.57 2.93
CA ILE A 72 7.11 9.27 2.27
C ILE A 72 8.25 8.44 2.86
N ILE A 73 7.92 7.34 3.52
CA ILE A 73 8.87 6.36 4.05
C ILE A 73 8.94 5.20 3.06
N ASP A 74 10.06 5.10 2.35
CA ASP A 74 10.27 4.02 1.38
C ASP A 74 11.01 2.84 2.01
N LEU A 75 10.25 1.80 2.39
CA LEU A 75 10.79 0.53 2.87
C LEU A 75 11.05 -0.47 1.72
N SER A 76 10.69 -0.14 0.48
CA SER A 76 10.91 -1.04 -0.65
C SER A 76 12.40 -1.31 -0.91
N VAL A 77 13.29 -0.44 -0.43
CA VAL A 77 14.75 -0.61 -0.48
C VAL A 77 15.23 -1.91 0.19
N TYR A 78 14.46 -2.45 1.15
CA TYR A 78 14.78 -3.70 1.84
C TYR A 78 14.63 -4.95 0.96
N GLU A 79 13.98 -4.83 -0.21
CA GLU A 79 13.93 -5.90 -1.22
C GLU A 79 15.33 -6.34 -1.67
N GLN A 80 16.29 -5.41 -1.68
CA GLN A 80 17.69 -5.68 -2.02
C GLN A 80 18.39 -6.59 -1.00
N ARG A 81 17.83 -6.68 0.21
CA ARG A 81 18.33 -7.52 1.32
C ARG A 81 17.46 -8.77 1.53
N ASN A 82 16.55 -9.07 0.61
CA ASN A 82 15.56 -10.14 0.74
C ASN A 82 14.72 -10.04 2.04
N GLN A 83 14.37 -8.81 2.42
CA GLN A 83 13.48 -8.52 3.54
C GLN A 83 12.17 -7.91 3.01
N TYR A 84 11.04 -8.41 3.48
CA TYR A 84 9.71 -8.15 2.92
C TYR A 84 8.68 -7.88 4.02
N LEU A 85 7.68 -7.06 3.68
CA LEU A 85 6.59 -6.68 4.56
C LEU A 85 5.42 -6.23 3.69
N GLU A 86 4.57 -7.14 3.23
CA GLU A 86 3.53 -6.85 2.22
C GLU A 86 2.29 -6.12 2.77
N GLY A 87 2.51 -5.00 3.47
CA GLY A 87 1.46 -4.13 4.02
C GLY A 87 0.33 -4.91 4.68
N THR A 88 -0.89 -4.44 4.51
CA THR A 88 -2.08 -5.08 5.12
C THR A 88 -2.43 -6.46 4.53
N GLY A 89 -1.66 -6.96 3.56
CA GLY A 89 -1.71 -8.36 3.15
C GLY A 89 -1.02 -9.31 4.13
N SER A 90 -0.29 -8.76 5.11
CA SER A 90 0.47 -9.54 6.08
C SER A 90 0.50 -8.97 7.51
N LEU A 91 -0.14 -7.81 7.73
CA LEU A 91 -0.33 -7.20 9.04
C LEU A 91 -1.72 -6.57 9.19
N VAL A 92 -2.13 -6.34 10.43
CA VAL A 92 -3.32 -5.58 10.82
C VAL A 92 -2.90 -4.44 11.74
N LEU A 93 -3.33 -3.22 11.40
CA LEU A 93 -2.99 -2.01 12.14
C LEU A 93 -4.11 -1.67 13.13
N ASP A 94 -3.83 -1.81 14.42
CA ASP A 94 -4.65 -1.23 15.48
C ASP A 94 -4.18 0.20 15.75
N ARG A 95 -4.87 1.14 15.11
CA ARG A 95 -4.53 2.56 15.16
C ARG A 95 -4.82 3.18 16.53
N ILE A 96 -5.83 2.69 17.25
CA ILE A 96 -6.24 3.24 18.55
C ILE A 96 -5.21 2.88 19.62
N ASN A 97 -4.76 1.63 19.64
CA ASN A 97 -3.79 1.15 20.62
C ASN A 97 -2.34 1.26 20.16
N GLN A 98 -2.11 1.75 18.93
CA GLN A 98 -0.79 1.84 18.30
C GLN A 98 -0.06 0.49 18.23
N ILE A 99 -0.80 -0.58 17.93
CA ILE A 99 -0.28 -1.96 17.83
C ILE A 99 -0.34 -2.42 16.36
N ILE A 100 0.71 -3.13 15.94
CA ILE A 100 0.73 -3.86 14.67
C ILE A 100 0.70 -5.35 14.99
N TYR A 101 -0.33 -6.04 14.52
CA TYR A 101 -0.39 -7.50 14.56
C TYR A 101 0.12 -8.05 13.24
N ALA A 102 1.14 -8.89 13.27
CA ALA A 102 1.72 -9.49 12.09
C ALA A 102 2.11 -10.94 12.37
N VAL A 103 2.10 -11.77 11.34
CA VAL A 103 2.55 -13.16 11.43
C VAL A 103 3.81 -13.30 10.60
N ARG A 104 4.89 -13.79 11.23
CA ARG A 104 6.15 -14.09 10.54
C ARG A 104 5.88 -15.04 9.38
N SER A 105 6.33 -14.67 8.19
CA SER A 105 6.10 -15.43 6.96
C SER A 105 7.15 -15.05 5.91
N PRO A 106 7.21 -15.74 4.75
CA PRO A 106 8.06 -15.30 3.65
C PRO A 106 7.78 -13.86 3.16
N ARG A 107 6.60 -13.32 3.50
CA ARG A 107 6.13 -11.98 3.11
C ARG A 107 6.21 -10.96 4.26
N THR A 108 6.78 -11.37 5.41
CA THR A 108 6.80 -10.62 6.67
C THR A 108 8.05 -10.94 7.47
N ASN A 109 9.06 -10.10 7.33
CA ASN A 109 10.28 -10.12 8.12
C ASN A 109 10.12 -9.27 9.39
N GLU A 110 10.78 -9.71 10.46
CA GLU A 110 10.88 -9.03 11.77
C GLU A 110 12.06 -8.03 11.80
#